data_AF-A0A9D8G704-F1
#
_entry.id   AF-A0A9D8G704-F1
#
_cell.length_a   1.000
_cell.length_b   1.000
_cell.length_c   1.000
_cell.angle_alpha   90.00
_cell.angle_beta   90.00
_cell.angle_gamma   90.00
#
_symmetry.space_group_name_H-M   'P 1'
#
loop_
_entity.id
_entity.type
_entity.pdbx_description
1 polymer ?
#
loop_
_entity_poly.entity_id
_entity_poly.type
_entity_poly.pdbx_seq_one_letter_code
_entity_poly.pdbx_strand_id
1 'polypeptide(L)'
;MTRKTALITGITGQDGSYLAELLLSKGYEVHGVARRASTFNRERIDHLFSDVRYPDKPIELHYGDLGDSNSLLRILMKIRPDEIYNLAAQSHVGISFDIPEYTSDVTGVGVVRFLELLRSIELPTRFYQASSSELFGKALETPQSEKTPFYPRSPYACAKAFAFDITRNYRESYGMYACNGILFNHESPRRGKNFVTRKITYTLAAIKAGK
;
A
#
# COMPACT_ATOMS: atom_id res chain seq x y z
N MET A 1 -10.51 -7.35 -25.59
CA MET A 1 -9.25 -7.35 -24.81
C MET A 1 -9.49 -8.16 -23.56
N THR A 2 -8.55 -9.02 -23.16
CA THR A 2 -8.63 -9.72 -21.87
C THR A 2 -8.64 -8.70 -20.73
N ARG A 3 -9.51 -8.94 -19.75
CA ARG A 3 -9.62 -8.09 -18.57
C ARG A 3 -8.33 -8.17 -17.77
N LYS A 4 -7.72 -7.04 -17.43
CA LYS A 4 -6.53 -7.01 -16.57
C LYS A 4 -6.90 -7.24 -15.12
N THR A 5 -6.04 -7.95 -14.40
CA THR A 5 -6.21 -8.30 -12.99
C THR A 5 -5.21 -7.53 -12.13
N ALA A 6 -5.69 -6.78 -11.15
CA ALA A 6 -4.89 -6.02 -10.20
C ALA A 6 -5.02 -6.57 -8.79
N LEU A 7 -3.91 -6.68 -8.06
CA LEU A 7 -3.90 -6.99 -6.62
C LEU A 7 -3.44 -5.76 -5.83
N ILE A 8 -4.28 -5.29 -4.90
CA ILE A 8 -3.98 -4.14 -4.03
C ILE A 8 -3.79 -4.63 -2.60
N THR A 9 -2.58 -4.51 -2.06
CA THR A 9 -2.38 -4.66 -0.60
C THR A 9 -2.76 -3.35 0.09
N GLY A 10 -3.36 -3.41 1.28
CA GLY A 10 -3.80 -2.19 1.97
C GLY A 10 -5.01 -1.52 1.31
N ILE A 11 -5.82 -2.30 0.58
CA ILE A 11 -7.02 -1.84 -0.13
C ILE A 11 -8.02 -1.09 0.77
N THR A 12 -8.08 -1.43 2.06
CA THR A 12 -8.97 -0.79 3.04
C THR A 12 -8.44 0.56 3.55
N GLY A 13 -7.23 0.94 3.14
CA GLY A 13 -6.61 2.24 3.43
C GLY A 13 -7.18 3.38 2.59
N GLN A 14 -6.64 4.58 2.79
CA GLN A 14 -7.01 5.75 1.99
C GLN A 14 -6.75 5.49 0.50
N ASP A 15 -5.49 5.25 0.15
CA ASP A 15 -5.06 5.24 -1.25
C ASP A 15 -5.59 4.00 -1.96
N GLY A 16 -5.59 2.85 -1.27
CA GLY A 16 -6.15 1.60 -1.77
C GLY A 16 -7.62 1.72 -2.17
N SER A 17 -8.42 2.46 -1.40
CA SER A 17 -9.84 2.68 -1.72
C SER A 17 -10.04 3.52 -2.99
N TYR A 18 -9.25 4.58 -3.18
CA TYR A 18 -9.31 5.41 -4.39
C TYR A 18 -8.71 4.69 -5.61
N LEU A 19 -7.64 3.92 -5.42
CA LEU A 19 -7.04 3.13 -6.48
C LEU A 19 -7.99 2.03 -6.95
N ALA A 20 -8.71 1.37 -6.05
CA ALA A 20 -9.72 0.40 -6.41
C ALA A 20 -10.81 1.03 -7.30
N GLU A 21 -11.33 2.20 -6.93
CA GLU A 21 -12.29 2.97 -7.76
C GLU A 21 -11.73 3.27 -9.15
N LEU A 22 -10.48 3.75 -9.22
CA LEU A 22 -9.82 4.08 -10.47
C LEU A 22 -9.67 2.85 -11.38
N LEU A 23 -9.18 1.73 -10.85
CA LEU A 23 -8.94 0.51 -11.63
C LEU A 23 -10.25 -0.12 -12.09
N LEU A 24 -11.27 -0.17 -11.22
CA LEU A 24 -12.61 -0.62 -11.59
C LEU A 24 -13.20 0.22 -12.73
N SER A 25 -13.07 1.56 -12.66
CA SER A 25 -13.53 2.45 -13.73
C SER A 25 -12.81 2.24 -15.07
N LYS A 26 -11.60 1.68 -15.04
CA LYS A 26 -10.80 1.29 -16.21
C LYS A 26 -11.07 -0.14 -16.68
N GLY A 27 -12.04 -0.83 -16.08
CA GLY A 27 -12.43 -2.20 -16.45
C GLY A 27 -11.53 -3.30 -15.88
N TYR A 28 -10.69 -3.01 -14.88
CA TYR A 28 -9.88 -4.05 -14.22
C TYR A 28 -10.76 -4.99 -13.39
N GLU A 29 -10.28 -6.22 -13.20
CA GLU A 29 -10.64 -7.05 -12.07
C GLU A 29 -9.71 -6.69 -10.90
N VAL A 30 -10.29 -6.41 -9.73
CA VAL A 30 -9.55 -5.87 -8.58
C VAL A 30 -9.64 -6.85 -7.42
N HIS A 31 -8.50 -7.42 -7.03
CA HIS A 31 -8.39 -8.18 -5.80
C HIS A 31 -7.73 -7.33 -4.72
N GLY A 32 -8.23 -7.45 -3.49
CA GLY A 32 -7.70 -6.74 -2.33
C GLY A 32 -7.19 -7.70 -1.26
N VAL A 33 -6.04 -7.39 -0.66
CA VAL A 33 -5.60 -8.07 0.57
C VAL A 33 -6.12 -7.32 1.79
N ALA A 34 -6.91 -8.00 2.60
CA ALA A 34 -7.44 -7.48 3.86
C ALA A 34 -6.90 -8.30 5.04
N ARG A 35 -6.50 -7.62 6.11
CA ARG A 35 -6.18 -8.30 7.37
C ARG A 35 -7.46 -8.75 8.06
N ARG A 36 -7.43 -9.95 8.65
CA ARG A 36 -8.51 -10.39 9.53
C ARG A 36 -8.59 -9.43 10.72
N ALA A 37 -9.78 -8.90 11.00
CA ALA A 37 -10.07 -8.13 12.19
C ALA A 37 -11.33 -8.67 12.85
N SER A 38 -11.42 -8.56 14.18
CA SER A 38 -12.63 -8.89 14.95
C SER A 38 -13.75 -7.86 14.73
N THR A 39 -13.38 -6.65 14.28
CA THR A 39 -14.30 -5.57 13.93
C THR A 39 -14.30 -5.31 12.43
N PHE A 40 -15.38 -4.69 11.97
CA PHE A 40 -15.51 -4.28 10.58
C PHE A 40 -14.42 -3.25 10.20
N ASN A 41 -13.68 -3.52 9.13
CA ASN A 41 -12.49 -2.73 8.75
C ASN A 41 -12.44 -2.37 7.26
N ARG A 42 -13.60 -2.41 6.58
CA ARG A 42 -13.74 -2.21 5.12
C ARG A 42 -14.65 -1.04 4.72
N GLU A 43 -14.97 -0.15 5.66
CA GLU A 43 -15.86 1.01 5.46
C GLU A 43 -15.52 1.86 4.22
N ARG A 44 -14.23 1.99 3.87
CA ARG A 44 -13.78 2.79 2.73
C ARG A 44 -14.07 2.17 1.36
N ILE A 45 -14.46 0.90 1.32
CA ILE A 45 -14.64 0.13 0.07
C ILE A 45 -15.98 -0.60 0.00
N ASP A 46 -16.82 -0.55 1.04
CA ASP A 46 -18.10 -1.28 1.06
C ASP A 46 -19.04 -0.88 -0.08
N HIS A 47 -19.03 0.39 -0.46
CA HIS A 47 -19.83 0.89 -1.58
C HIS A 47 -19.45 0.22 -2.90
N LEU A 48 -18.21 -0.28 -3.05
CA LEU A 48 -17.75 -0.95 -4.27
C LEU A 48 -18.37 -2.34 -4.46
N PHE A 49 -18.75 -3.02 -3.38
CA PHE A 49 -19.35 -4.37 -3.45
C PHE A 49 -20.85 -4.36 -3.76
N SER A 50 -21.48 -3.20 -3.64
CA SER A 50 -22.93 -2.99 -3.87
C SER A 50 -23.21 -2.09 -5.07
N ASP A 51 -22.17 -1.67 -5.79
CA ASP A 51 -22.29 -0.75 -6.90
C ASP A 51 -22.89 -1.42 -8.14
N VAL A 52 -24.06 -0.94 -8.56
CA VAL A 52 -24.82 -1.46 -9.71
C VAL A 52 -24.08 -1.28 -11.04
N ARG A 53 -23.07 -0.40 -11.10
CA ARG A 53 -22.21 -0.23 -12.29
C ARG A 53 -21.31 -1.43 -12.54
N TYR A 54 -21.12 -2.30 -11.54
CA TYR A 54 -20.26 -3.48 -11.63
C TYR A 54 -21.06 -4.77 -11.37
N PRO A 55 -21.95 -5.18 -12.29
CA PRO A 55 -22.87 -6.31 -12.07
C PRO A 55 -22.15 -7.64 -11.82
N ASP A 56 -20.98 -7.84 -12.42
CA ASP A 56 -20.17 -9.06 -12.26
C ASP A 56 -19.32 -9.06 -10.98
N LYS A 57 -19.47 -8.05 -10.10
CA LYS A 57 -18.69 -7.88 -8.86
C LYS A 57 -17.19 -8.16 -9.06
N PRO A 58 -16.51 -7.38 -9.91
CA PRO A 58 -15.10 -7.57 -10.23
C PRO A 58 -14.16 -7.11 -9.11
N ILE A 59 -14.62 -7.20 -7.87
CA ILE A 59 -13.86 -6.90 -6.67
C ILE A 59 -13.98 -8.07 -5.69
N GLU A 60 -12.85 -8.65 -5.33
CA GLU A 60 -12.79 -9.75 -4.35
C GLU A 60 -11.75 -9.43 -3.27
N LEU A 61 -12.07 -9.76 -2.01
CA LEU A 61 -11.13 -9.62 -0.90
C LEU A 61 -10.60 -10.98 -0.49
N HIS A 62 -9.28 -11.03 -0.25
CA HIS A 62 -8.60 -12.19 0.28
C HIS A 62 -8.00 -11.85 1.63
N TYR A 63 -8.12 -12.78 2.59
CA TYR A 63 -7.43 -12.64 3.86
C TYR A 63 -5.94 -12.95 3.68
N GLY A 64 -5.09 -11.99 4.08
CA GLY A 64 -3.65 -12.14 4.05
C GLY A 64 -2.95 -11.06 4.85
N ASP A 65 -1.66 -11.28 5.12
CA ASP A 65 -0.81 -10.37 5.86
C ASP A 65 0.58 -10.30 5.22
N LEU A 66 1.19 -9.12 5.22
CA LEU A 66 2.55 -8.92 4.70
C LEU A 66 3.62 -9.64 5.52
N GLY A 67 3.33 -10.00 6.77
CA GLY A 67 4.19 -10.84 7.60
C GLY A 67 4.07 -12.34 7.30
N ASP A 68 3.05 -12.79 6.57
CA ASP A 68 2.78 -14.20 6.29
C ASP A 68 2.93 -14.54 4.80
N SER A 69 4.13 -14.99 4.41
CA SER A 69 4.45 -15.41 3.05
C SER A 69 3.51 -16.49 2.50
N ASN A 70 3.00 -17.39 3.35
CA ASN A 70 2.10 -18.45 2.88
C ASN A 70 0.74 -17.89 2.48
N SER A 71 0.22 -16.89 3.20
CA SER A 71 -1.01 -16.20 2.80
C SER A 71 -0.85 -15.50 1.46
N LEU A 72 0.27 -14.80 1.25
CA LEU A 72 0.57 -14.11 0.01
C LEU A 72 0.72 -15.08 -1.16
N LEU A 73 1.45 -16.19 -0.96
CA LEU A 73 1.64 -17.22 -1.98
C LEU A 73 0.29 -17.81 -2.43
N ARG A 74 -0.61 -18.15 -1.49
CA ARG A 74 -1.93 -18.67 -1.84
C ARG A 74 -2.73 -17.70 -2.70
N ILE A 75 -2.68 -16.41 -2.37
CA ILE A 75 -3.37 -15.35 -3.13
C ILE A 75 -2.77 -15.24 -4.54
N LEU A 76 -1.43 -15.15 -4.64
CA LEU A 76 -0.72 -15.03 -5.93
C LEU A 76 -0.98 -16.23 -6.83
N MET A 77 -0.96 -17.45 -6.29
CA MET A 77 -1.23 -18.67 -7.05
C MET A 77 -2.68 -18.74 -7.54
N LYS A 78 -3.64 -18.24 -6.76
CA LYS A 78 -5.06 -18.22 -7.11
C LYS A 78 -5.36 -17.21 -8.22
N ILE A 79 -4.88 -15.96 -8.09
CA ILE A 79 -5.34 -14.86 -8.95
C ILE A 79 -4.35 -14.49 -10.06
N ARG A 80 -3.05 -14.83 -9.91
CA ARG A 80 -1.97 -14.56 -10.88
C ARG A 80 -2.06 -13.14 -11.50
N PRO A 81 -1.93 -12.06 -10.70
CA PRO A 81 -2.30 -10.72 -11.15
C PRO A 81 -1.32 -10.15 -12.19
N ASP A 82 -1.84 -9.34 -13.13
CA ASP A 82 -1.01 -8.59 -14.09
C ASP A 82 -0.24 -7.45 -13.39
N GLU A 83 -0.87 -6.82 -12.39
CA GLU A 83 -0.35 -5.66 -11.68
C GLU A 83 -0.55 -5.81 -10.16
N ILE A 84 0.49 -5.54 -9.37
CA ILE A 84 0.43 -5.47 -7.91
C ILE A 84 0.74 -4.06 -7.45
N TYR A 85 -0.12 -3.55 -6.57
CA TYR A 85 0.06 -2.27 -5.89
C TYR A 85 0.26 -2.53 -4.40
N ASN A 86 1.52 -2.50 -3.96
CA ASN A 86 1.86 -2.73 -2.56
C ASN A 86 1.71 -1.44 -1.73
N LEU A 87 0.50 -1.22 -1.20
CA LEU A 87 0.16 -0.04 -0.39
C LEU A 87 0.06 -0.35 1.11
N ALA A 88 0.05 -1.62 1.50
CA ALA A 88 0.04 -2.01 2.90
C ALA A 88 1.37 -1.64 3.60
N ALA A 89 1.25 -1.09 4.80
CA ALA A 89 2.36 -0.79 5.70
C ALA A 89 1.83 -0.55 7.12
N GLN A 90 2.71 -0.60 8.12
CA GLN A 90 2.52 0.20 9.33
C GLN A 90 2.89 1.64 8.94
N SER A 91 1.90 2.47 8.60
CA SER A 91 2.12 3.75 7.91
C SER A 91 2.22 4.98 8.83
N HIS A 92 2.19 4.82 10.14
CA HIS A 92 2.21 5.93 11.09
C HIS A 92 3.62 6.12 11.67
N VAL A 93 4.22 7.28 11.38
CA VAL A 93 5.60 7.62 11.77
C VAL A 93 5.78 7.58 13.29
N GLY A 94 4.90 8.22 14.07
CA GLY A 94 4.97 8.20 15.55
C GLY A 94 4.97 6.78 16.13
N ILE A 95 3.94 5.99 15.82
CA ILE A 95 3.81 4.58 16.23
C ILE A 95 5.03 3.73 15.83
N SER A 96 5.75 4.07 14.77
CA SER A 96 6.94 3.30 14.37
C SER A 96 8.07 3.32 15.40
N PHE A 97 8.14 4.34 16.27
CA PHE A 97 9.08 4.38 17.39
C PHE A 97 8.67 3.45 18.53
N ASP A 98 7.37 3.23 18.71
CA ASP A 98 6.84 2.34 19.75
C ASP A 98 6.93 0.87 19.35
N ILE A 99 6.74 0.57 18.05
CA ILE A 99 6.77 -0.80 17.49
C ILE A 99 7.73 -0.92 16.28
N PRO A 100 9.03 -0.65 16.46
CA PRO A 100 10.00 -0.58 15.37
C PRO A 100 10.24 -1.92 14.67
N GLU A 101 10.24 -3.03 15.42
CA GLU A 101 10.43 -4.38 14.87
C GLU A 101 9.29 -4.76 13.93
N TYR A 102 8.04 -4.66 14.40
CA TYR A 102 6.86 -4.90 13.58
C TYR A 102 6.81 -3.96 12.37
N THR A 103 7.17 -2.69 12.55
CA THR A 103 7.22 -1.73 11.43
C THR A 103 8.24 -2.17 10.38
N SER A 104 9.42 -2.61 10.80
CA SER A 104 10.50 -3.08 9.91
C SER A 104 10.11 -4.37 9.19
N ASP A 105 9.50 -5.31 9.91
CA ASP A 105 9.06 -6.58 9.34
C ASP A 105 7.97 -6.41 8.28
N VAL A 106 6.92 -5.65 8.60
CA VAL A 106 5.78 -5.47 7.68
C VAL A 106 6.12 -4.50 6.54
N THR A 107 6.75 -3.37 6.85
CA THR A 107 6.94 -2.27 5.87
C THR A 107 8.20 -2.47 5.02
N GLY A 108 9.23 -3.10 5.57
CA GLY A 108 10.49 -3.42 4.89
C GLY A 108 10.51 -4.85 4.38
N VAL A 109 10.61 -5.83 5.28
CA VAL A 109 10.79 -7.25 4.93
C VAL A 109 9.59 -7.83 4.17
N GLY A 110 8.37 -7.34 4.44
CA GLY A 110 7.16 -7.70 3.68
C GLY A 110 7.29 -7.46 2.17
N VAL A 111 8.10 -6.49 1.75
CA VAL A 111 8.38 -6.23 0.32
C VAL A 111 9.26 -7.32 -0.28
N VAL A 112 10.28 -7.77 0.46
CA VAL A 112 11.12 -8.92 0.06
C VAL A 112 10.26 -10.15 -0.15
N ARG A 113 9.35 -10.43 0.80
CA ARG A 113 8.43 -11.59 0.71
C ARG A 113 7.64 -11.55 -0.61
N PHE A 114 7.07 -10.41 -0.97
CA PHE A 114 6.34 -10.27 -2.24
C PHE A 114 7.23 -10.46 -3.46
N LEU A 115 8.37 -9.77 -3.51
CA LEU A 115 9.28 -9.82 -4.66
C LEU A 115 9.86 -11.24 -4.86
N GLU A 116 10.26 -11.91 -3.77
CA GLU A 116 10.74 -13.29 -3.83
C GLU A 116 9.67 -14.27 -4.28
N LEU A 117 8.42 -14.12 -3.81
CA LEU A 117 7.32 -14.97 -4.24
C LEU A 117 7.06 -14.83 -5.75
N LEU A 118 7.01 -13.58 -6.24
CA LEU A 118 6.84 -13.31 -7.68
C LEU A 118 7.97 -13.92 -8.51
N ARG A 119 9.23 -13.79 -8.04
CA ARG A 119 10.41 -14.35 -8.69
C ARG A 119 10.38 -15.88 -8.68
N SER A 120 10.06 -16.48 -7.54
CA SER A 120 10.12 -17.93 -7.32
C SER A 120 9.07 -18.71 -8.10
N ILE A 121 7.90 -18.10 -8.36
CA ILE A 121 6.84 -18.70 -9.18
C ILE A 121 6.85 -18.18 -10.63
N GLU A 122 7.88 -17.42 -11.01
CA GLU A 122 8.10 -16.83 -12.33
C GLU A 122 6.87 -16.09 -12.86
N LEU A 123 6.20 -15.33 -12.00
CA LEU A 123 5.00 -14.60 -12.38
C LEU A 123 5.37 -13.24 -13.00
N PRO A 124 5.03 -12.96 -14.28
CA PRO A 124 5.42 -11.73 -14.96
C PRO A 124 4.56 -10.52 -14.56
N THR A 125 4.42 -10.29 -13.27
CA THR A 125 3.60 -9.22 -12.69
C THR A 125 4.37 -7.90 -12.62
N ARG A 126 3.70 -6.79 -12.97
CA ARG A 126 4.22 -5.44 -12.71
C ARG A 126 4.01 -5.07 -11.26
N PHE A 127 5.06 -4.67 -10.56
CA PHE A 127 5.02 -4.37 -9.13
C PHE A 127 5.20 -2.87 -8.86
N TYR A 128 4.25 -2.28 -8.16
CA TYR A 128 4.35 -0.92 -7.63
C TYR A 128 4.56 -0.96 -6.12
N GLN A 129 5.67 -0.36 -5.67
CA GLN A 129 5.98 -0.14 -4.27
C GLN A 129 5.57 1.28 -3.86
N ALA A 130 4.72 1.40 -2.85
CA ALA A 130 4.48 2.68 -2.19
C ALA A 130 5.72 3.07 -1.37
N SER A 131 6.58 3.92 -1.92
CA SER A 131 7.64 4.60 -1.17
C SER A 131 7.06 5.84 -0.47
N SER A 132 7.88 6.83 -0.09
CA SER A 132 7.42 8.02 0.64
C SER A 132 8.43 9.16 0.54
N SER A 133 7.99 10.41 0.65
CA SER A 133 8.88 11.54 0.89
C SER A 133 9.61 11.47 2.23
N GLU A 134 9.12 10.66 3.19
CA GLU A 134 9.79 10.39 4.48
C GLU A 134 11.21 9.81 4.31
N LEU A 135 11.53 9.25 3.13
CA LEU A 135 12.88 8.82 2.78
C LEU A 135 13.90 9.95 2.85
N PHE A 136 13.47 11.18 2.53
CA PHE A 136 14.34 12.35 2.57
C PHE A 136 14.62 12.84 4.00
N GLY A 137 13.73 12.56 4.96
CA GLY A 137 13.85 12.92 6.38
C GLY A 137 14.59 14.24 6.64
N LYS A 138 15.88 14.19 7.01
CA LYS A 138 16.75 15.37 7.06
C LYS A 138 17.21 15.72 5.64
N ALA A 139 16.34 16.34 4.86
CA ALA A 139 16.57 16.61 3.45
C ALA A 139 17.87 17.40 3.23
N LEU A 140 18.67 16.94 2.26
CA LEU A 140 19.96 17.56 1.90
C LEU A 140 19.82 18.59 0.77
N GLU A 141 18.70 18.57 0.05
CA GLU A 141 18.40 19.45 -1.08
C GLU A 141 16.96 19.98 -0.97
N THR A 142 16.66 21.09 -1.65
CA THR A 142 15.31 21.66 -1.74
C THR A 142 15.11 22.37 -3.09
N PRO A 143 14.06 22.05 -3.86
CA PRO A 143 13.12 20.94 -3.63
C PRO A 143 13.81 19.57 -3.75
N GLN A 144 13.21 18.52 -3.20
CA GLN A 144 13.72 17.16 -3.36
C GLN A 144 13.28 16.57 -4.71
N SER A 145 14.11 15.69 -5.28
CA SER A 145 13.86 14.94 -6.52
C SER A 145 14.27 13.47 -6.36
N GLU A 146 14.10 12.66 -7.40
CA GLU A 146 14.55 11.26 -7.46
C GLU A 146 16.07 11.11 -7.30
N LYS A 147 16.83 12.20 -7.49
CA LYS A 147 18.29 12.22 -7.31
C LYS A 147 18.72 12.66 -5.91
N THR A 148 17.82 13.25 -5.13
CA THR A 148 18.15 13.75 -3.80
C THR A 148 18.50 12.58 -2.87
N PRO A 149 19.65 12.62 -2.18
CA PRO A 149 20.03 11.52 -1.28
C PRO A 149 19.04 11.36 -0.12
N PHE A 150 18.78 10.11 0.26
CA PHE A 150 17.91 9.78 1.39
C PHE A 150 18.63 10.01 2.72
N TYR A 151 17.87 10.51 3.71
CA TYR A 151 18.32 10.66 5.08
C TYR A 151 17.14 10.37 6.03
N PRO A 152 16.75 9.10 6.20
CA PRO A 152 15.58 8.73 7.00
C PRO A 152 15.75 9.11 8.48
N ARG A 153 14.64 9.47 9.14
CA ARG A 153 14.61 9.97 10.53
C ARG A 153 13.63 9.24 11.44
N SER A 154 13.17 8.06 11.06
CA SER A 154 12.28 7.21 11.86
C SER A 154 12.44 5.73 11.48
N PRO A 155 12.05 4.77 12.35
CA PRO A 155 11.99 3.36 11.99
C PRO A 155 11.13 3.10 10.75
N TYR A 156 10.01 3.81 10.60
CA TYR A 156 9.21 3.80 9.37
C TYR A 156 10.01 4.20 8.13
N ALA A 157 10.71 5.33 8.19
CA ALA A 157 11.50 5.83 7.06
C ALA A 157 12.67 4.89 6.72
N CYS A 158 13.33 4.30 7.72
CA CYS A 158 14.37 3.29 7.51
C CYS A 158 13.81 2.04 6.82
N ALA A 159 12.66 1.53 7.28
CA ALA A 159 12.00 0.39 6.66
C ALA A 159 11.58 0.69 5.21
N LYS A 160 11.07 1.91 4.93
CA LYS A 160 10.74 2.35 3.57
C LYS A 160 11.98 2.53 2.69
N ALA A 161 13.12 2.94 3.24
CA ALA A 161 14.38 3.05 2.50
C ALA A 161 14.86 1.66 2.06
N PHE A 162 14.82 0.69 2.97
CA PHE A 162 15.07 -0.71 2.64
C PHE A 162 14.12 -1.22 1.54
N ALA A 163 12.81 -0.98 1.69
CA ALA A 163 11.80 -1.35 0.69
C ALA A 163 12.05 -0.70 -0.69
N PHE A 164 12.52 0.55 -0.71
CA PHE A 164 12.86 1.25 -1.94
C PHE A 164 14.06 0.58 -2.65
N ASP A 165 15.14 0.37 -1.90
CA ASP A 165 16.38 -0.18 -2.44
C ASP A 165 16.22 -1.64 -2.86
N ILE A 166 15.47 -2.44 -2.10
CA ILE A 166 15.21 -3.83 -2.50
C ILE A 166 14.35 -3.90 -3.76
N THR A 167 13.35 -3.02 -3.92
CA THR A 167 12.54 -2.94 -5.14
C THR A 167 13.41 -2.55 -6.35
N ARG A 168 14.34 -1.60 -6.18
CA ARG A 168 15.34 -1.24 -7.20
C ARG A 168 16.22 -2.45 -7.53
N ASN A 169 16.74 -3.13 -6.53
CA ASN A 169 17.65 -4.26 -6.69
C ASN A 169 17.01 -5.40 -7.50
N TYR A 170 15.74 -5.72 -7.24
CA TYR A 170 15.04 -6.78 -7.98
C TYR A 170 14.77 -6.40 -9.44
N ARG A 171 14.46 -5.13 -9.70
CA ARG A 171 14.36 -4.60 -11.07
C ARG A 171 15.68 -4.77 -11.82
N GLU A 172 16.80 -4.37 -11.20
CA GLU A 172 18.12 -4.35 -11.85
C GLU A 172 18.76 -5.74 -11.96
N SER A 173 18.58 -6.59 -10.95
CA SER A 173 19.23 -7.91 -10.88
C SER A 173 18.46 -9.00 -11.64
N TYR A 174 17.12 -8.91 -11.69
CA TYR A 174 16.27 -9.96 -12.26
C TYR A 174 15.42 -9.49 -13.44
N GLY A 175 15.56 -8.23 -13.88
CA GLY A 175 14.77 -7.69 -14.99
C GLY A 175 13.27 -7.56 -14.69
N MET A 176 12.87 -7.60 -13.40
CA MET A 176 11.47 -7.47 -13.02
C MET A 176 10.94 -6.07 -13.32
N TYR A 177 9.68 -5.96 -13.76
CA TYR A 177 9.00 -4.67 -13.85
C TYR A 177 8.57 -4.22 -12.45
N ALA A 178 9.45 -3.52 -11.74
CA ALA A 178 9.19 -3.03 -10.39
C ALA A 178 9.48 -1.53 -10.26
N CYS A 179 8.54 -0.75 -9.73
CA CYS A 179 8.60 0.71 -9.64
C CYS A 179 8.43 1.19 -8.20
N ASN A 180 9.11 2.28 -7.84
CA ASN A 180 8.94 2.98 -6.57
C ASN A 180 8.18 4.29 -6.82
N GLY A 181 7.06 4.51 -6.12
CA GLY A 181 6.40 5.80 -6.07
C GLY A 181 6.89 6.61 -4.88
N ILE A 182 7.73 7.63 -5.09
CA ILE A 182 8.15 8.56 -4.03
C ILE A 182 7.07 9.62 -3.85
N LEU A 183 6.00 9.26 -3.15
CA LEU A 183 4.86 10.17 -2.94
C LEU A 183 5.08 11.05 -1.72
N PHE A 184 4.85 12.35 -1.90
CA PHE A 184 4.70 13.31 -0.81
C PHE A 184 3.36 13.15 -0.10
N ASN A 185 3.19 13.83 1.03
CA ASN A 185 1.95 13.81 1.80
C ASN A 185 0.73 14.14 0.91
N HIS A 186 -0.25 13.24 0.93
CA HIS A 186 -1.51 13.37 0.23
C HIS A 186 -2.65 12.96 1.14
N GLU A 187 -3.72 13.74 1.10
CA GLU A 187 -4.74 13.80 2.13
C GLU A 187 -6.12 13.77 1.49
N SER A 188 -7.13 13.32 2.24
CA SER A 188 -8.50 13.22 1.74
C SER A 188 -9.52 13.12 2.89
N PRO A 189 -10.83 13.21 2.59
CA PRO A 189 -11.88 12.81 3.52
C PRO A 189 -11.85 11.32 3.93
N ARG A 190 -10.96 10.49 3.39
CA ARG A 190 -10.72 9.09 3.81
C ARG A 190 -9.47 8.92 4.68
N ARG A 191 -8.66 9.97 4.89
CA ARG A 191 -7.44 9.92 5.73
C ARG A 191 -7.75 9.40 7.13
N GLY A 192 -6.85 8.62 7.72
CA GLY A 192 -7.00 8.15 9.10
C GLY A 192 -7.01 9.30 10.11
N LYS A 193 -7.85 9.22 11.15
CA LYS A 193 -8.03 10.30 12.15
C LYS A 193 -6.77 10.60 12.98
N ASN A 194 -5.79 9.70 13.00
CA ASN A 194 -4.53 9.88 13.72
C ASN A 194 -3.53 10.76 12.95
N PHE A 195 -3.74 11.02 11.65
CA PHE A 195 -2.93 11.95 10.88
C PHE A 195 -3.37 13.40 11.10
N VAL A 196 -2.41 14.33 11.10
CA VAL A 196 -2.61 15.72 11.56
C VAL A 196 -3.75 16.45 10.86
N THR A 197 -3.83 16.40 9.54
CA THR A 197 -4.86 17.07 8.72
C THR A 197 -6.26 16.58 9.07
N ARG A 198 -6.42 15.25 9.21
CA ARG A 198 -7.72 14.67 9.56
C ARG A 198 -8.07 14.88 11.01
N LYS A 199 -7.08 14.83 11.91
CA LYS A 199 -7.26 15.15 13.32
C LYS A 199 -7.84 16.57 13.47
N ILE A 200 -7.22 17.55 12.82
CA ILE A 200 -7.67 18.95 12.83
C ILE A 200 -9.10 19.08 12.31
N THR A 201 -9.36 18.60 11.09
CA THR A 201 -10.68 18.75 10.45
C THR A 201 -11.79 18.02 11.21
N TYR A 202 -11.51 16.83 11.74
CA TYR A 202 -12.47 16.06 12.53
C TYR A 202 -12.78 16.74 13.88
N THR A 203 -11.75 17.21 14.59
CA THR A 203 -11.92 17.87 15.89
C THR A 203 -12.66 19.19 15.75
N LEU A 204 -12.34 20.03 14.77
CA LEU A 204 -13.06 21.29 14.55
C LEU A 204 -14.54 21.07 14.22
N ALA A 205 -14.85 20.04 13.44
CA ALA A 205 -16.24 19.66 13.16
C ALA A 205 -16.96 19.15 14.42
N ALA A 206 -16.28 18.38 15.28
CA ALA A 206 -16.84 17.90 16.55
C ALA A 206 -17.15 19.06 17.51
N ILE A 207 -16.21 20.01 17.67
CA ILE A 207 -16.41 21.22 18.47
C ILE A 207 -17.63 22.00 17.99
N LYS A 208 -17.74 22.23 16.68
CA LYS A 208 -18.90 22.93 16.10
C LYS A 208 -20.22 22.18 16.34
N ALA A 209 -20.18 20.86 16.39
CA ALA A 209 -21.33 19.99 16.66
C ALA A 209 -21.63 19.80 18.16
N GLY A 210 -20.86 20.41 19.06
CA GLY A 210 -21.02 20.27 20.51
C GLY A 210 -20.64 18.89 21.06
N LYS A 211 -19.69 18.20 20.41
CA LYS A 211 -19.14 16.91 20.85
C LYS A 211 -17.74 17.05 21.44
#